data_AF-A0A9P5JT01-F1
#
_entry.id   AF-A0A9P5JT01-F1
#
_cell.length_a   1.000
_cell.length_b   1.000
_cell.length_c   1.000
_cell.angle_alpha   90.00
_cell.angle_beta   90.00
_cell.angle_gamma   90.00
#
_symmetry.space_group_name_H-M   'P 1'
#
loop_
_entity.id
_entity.type
_entity.pdbx_description
1 polymer ?
#
loop_
_entity_poly.entity_id
_entity_poly.type
_entity_poly.pdbx_seq_one_letter_code
_entity_poly.pdbx_strand_id
1 'polypeptide(L)'
;KGYKATGIGGVFCTRHGLVRKNGLGNLQKGERYANMVFLAFYSLMFSVLTTIVFSYDIACQWHQNLNARMLRLPPEMWIASDLFQALLFFIPKLHIYAHGAKCQYKFSFNFQRWSVCTDGEDPKRFWSHTY
;
A
#
# COMPACT_ATOMS: atom_id res chain seq x y z
N LYS A 1 11.52 2.44 29.63
CA LYS A 1 11.44 3.64 28.76
C LYS A 1 10.98 3.17 27.39
N GLY A 2 9.76 3.49 26.96
CA GLY A 2 9.19 2.98 25.70
C GLY A 2 8.62 4.13 24.88
N TYR A 3 9.03 4.23 23.60
CA TYR A 3 8.48 5.22 22.67
C TYR A 3 6.99 4.96 22.46
N LYS A 4 6.16 6.02 22.44
CA LYS A 4 4.71 5.92 22.17
C LYS A 4 4.40 5.36 20.78
N ALA A 5 5.36 5.49 19.85
CA ALA A 5 5.34 4.92 18.52
C ALA A 5 6.72 4.35 18.19
N THR A 6 6.75 3.28 17.42
CA THR A 6 7.98 2.63 16.92
C THR A 6 8.38 3.08 15.52
N GLY A 7 7.53 3.89 14.87
CA GLY A 7 7.73 4.42 13.53
C GLY A 7 6.45 5.07 13.01
N ILE A 8 6.47 5.51 11.76
CA ILE A 8 5.32 6.11 11.05
C ILE A 8 5.09 5.31 9.76
N GLY A 9 3.85 4.88 9.55
CA GLY A 9 3.41 4.29 8.28
C GLY A 9 2.75 5.37 7.41
N GLY A 10 2.84 5.20 6.10
CA GLY A 10 2.31 6.17 5.15
C GLY A 10 1.69 5.55 3.91
N VAL A 11 0.61 6.16 3.41
CA VAL A 11 -0.03 5.86 2.12
C VAL A 11 0.09 7.08 1.23
N PHE A 12 0.63 6.88 0.03
CA PHE A 12 0.99 7.94 -0.90
C PHE A 12 0.28 7.72 -2.23
N CYS A 13 -0.02 8.82 -2.91
CA CYS A 13 -0.43 8.81 -4.30
C CYS A 13 0.81 8.59 -5.17
N THR A 14 0.97 7.39 -5.72
CA THR A 14 2.12 7.02 -6.56
C THR A 14 2.28 7.83 -7.84
N ARG A 15 1.27 8.62 -8.22
CA ARG A 15 1.33 9.49 -9.41
C ARG A 15 1.93 10.85 -9.11
N HIS A 16 1.73 11.35 -7.89
CA HIS A 16 2.04 12.74 -7.54
C HIS A 16 2.99 12.84 -6.33
N GLY A 17 3.37 11.72 -5.71
CA GLY A 17 4.20 11.69 -4.51
C GLY A 17 3.54 12.28 -3.26
N LEU A 18 2.24 12.59 -3.30
CA LEU A 18 1.52 13.23 -2.21
C LEU A 18 1.02 12.22 -1.19
N VAL A 19 1.13 12.56 0.09
CA VAL A 19 0.46 11.82 1.16
C VAL A 19 -1.04 11.83 0.92
N ARG A 20 -1.68 10.65 0.95
CA ARG A 20 -3.15 10.55 0.85
C ARG A 20 -3.79 11.14 2.10
N LYS A 21 -5.00 11.69 1.97
CA LYS A 21 -5.84 12.03 3.12
C LYS A 21 -5.91 10.80 4.05
N ASN A 22 -5.75 11.00 5.35
CA ASN A 22 -5.72 9.93 6.35
C ASN A 22 -4.63 8.85 6.12
N GLY A 23 -3.61 9.15 5.32
CA GLY A 23 -2.59 8.19 4.90
C GLY A 23 -1.43 8.00 5.87
N LEU A 24 -1.26 8.87 6.88
CA LEU A 24 -0.17 8.77 7.86
C LEU A 24 -0.69 8.28 9.21
N GLY A 25 0.09 7.42 9.88
CA GLY A 25 -0.20 7.05 11.26
C GLY A 25 0.95 6.38 11.98
N ASN A 26 0.89 6.47 13.31
CA ASN A 26 1.90 5.92 14.21
C ASN A 26 1.86 4.39 14.24
N LEU A 27 3.02 3.77 14.17
CA LEU A 27 3.19 2.33 14.24
C LEU A 27 3.42 1.90 15.69
N GLN A 28 2.55 1.03 16.20
CA GLN A 28 2.66 0.52 17.58
C GLN A 28 3.84 -0.44 17.77
N LYS A 29 4.14 -1.28 16.77
CA LYS A 29 5.25 -2.24 16.77
C LYS A 29 5.67 -2.59 15.35
N GLY A 30 6.34 -1.65 14.67
CA GLY A 30 6.74 -1.75 13.28
C GLY A 30 5.57 -1.85 12.30
N GLU A 31 5.89 -2.19 11.05
CA GLU A 31 4.95 -2.30 9.92
C GLU A 31 4.13 -3.59 9.96
N ARG A 32 3.37 -3.78 11.04
CA ARG A 32 2.42 -4.88 11.14
C ARG A 32 1.34 -4.75 10.07
N TYR A 33 0.92 -5.89 9.54
CA TYR A 33 -0.20 -5.96 8.59
C TYR A 33 -1.47 -5.25 9.06
N ALA A 34 -1.80 -5.30 10.35
CA ALA A 34 -2.95 -4.59 10.89
C ALA A 34 -2.84 -3.06 10.70
N ASN A 35 -1.68 -2.48 11.00
CA ASN A 35 -1.43 -1.04 10.85
C ASN A 35 -1.51 -0.62 9.38
N MET A 36 -0.85 -1.38 8.50
CA MET A 36 -0.78 -1.04 7.08
C MET A 36 -2.12 -1.27 6.37
N VAL A 37 -2.88 -2.29 6.74
CA VAL A 37 -4.26 -2.45 6.25
C VAL A 37 -5.15 -1.31 6.74
N PHE A 38 -5.11 -0.98 8.03
CA PHE A 38 -5.89 0.14 8.54
C PHE A 38 -5.59 1.45 7.79
N LEU A 39 -4.31 1.82 7.66
CA LEU A 39 -3.90 3.03 6.94
C LEU A 39 -4.32 3.01 5.46
N ALA A 40 -4.11 1.88 4.77
CA ALA A 40 -4.50 1.73 3.37
C ALA A 40 -6.00 2.00 3.19
N PHE A 41 -6.87 1.33 3.93
CA PHE A 41 -8.32 1.48 3.76
C PHE A 41 -8.86 2.79 4.33
N TYR A 42 -8.29 3.30 5.42
CA TYR A 42 -8.67 4.62 5.96
C TYR A 42 -8.36 5.75 4.98
N SER A 43 -7.27 5.60 4.23
CA SER A 43 -6.90 6.57 3.19
C SER A 43 -7.78 6.54 1.94
N LEU A 44 -8.58 5.48 1.76
CA LEU A 44 -9.55 5.36 0.66
C LEU A 44 -10.91 5.93 1.02
N MET A 45 -11.22 6.06 2.32
CA MET A 45 -12.49 6.62 2.76
C MET A 45 -12.73 8.00 2.15
N PHE A 46 -13.99 8.28 1.80
CA PHE A 46 -14.41 9.53 1.17
C PHE A 46 -13.76 9.83 -0.18
N SER A 47 -13.22 8.82 -0.86
CA SER A 47 -12.74 8.93 -2.25
C SER A 47 -13.70 8.23 -3.20
N VAL A 48 -13.98 8.85 -4.34
CA VAL A 48 -14.65 8.18 -5.47
C VAL A 48 -13.58 7.54 -6.33
N LEU A 49 -13.52 6.21 -6.34
CA LEU A 49 -12.45 5.45 -7.00
C LEU A 49 -13.07 4.42 -7.94
N THR A 50 -12.70 4.48 -9.21
CA THR A 50 -13.08 3.47 -10.22
C THR A 50 -12.06 2.36 -10.34
N THR A 51 -10.81 2.65 -9.96
CA THR A 51 -9.68 1.71 -9.99
C THR A 51 -8.82 1.94 -8.77
N ILE A 52 -8.44 0.86 -8.09
CA ILE A 52 -7.52 0.92 -6.95
C ILE A 52 -6.31 0.04 -7.26
N VAL A 53 -5.13 0.65 -7.10
CA VAL A 53 -3.84 0.01 -7.25
C VAL A 53 -3.09 0.13 -5.94
N PHE A 54 -2.65 -0.99 -5.39
CA PHE A 54 -1.77 -1.01 -4.22
C PHE A 54 -0.34 -1.34 -4.64
N SER A 55 0.57 -0.43 -4.32
CA SER A 55 2.01 -0.69 -4.36
C SER A 55 2.54 -0.86 -2.95
N TYR A 56 3.20 -1.98 -2.67
CA TYR A 56 3.77 -2.26 -1.35
C TYR A 56 4.94 -3.24 -1.48
N ASP A 57 5.98 -3.06 -0.66
CA ASP A 57 7.23 -3.82 -0.79
C ASP A 57 6.99 -5.32 -0.71
N ILE A 58 6.08 -5.73 0.17
CA ILE A 58 5.67 -7.12 0.34
C ILE A 58 4.27 -7.36 -0.19
N ALA A 59 3.83 -6.65 -1.24
CA ALA A 59 2.50 -6.81 -1.82
C ALA A 59 2.17 -8.28 -2.13
N CYS A 60 3.14 -9.07 -2.62
CA CYS A 60 2.95 -10.49 -2.92
C CYS A 60 2.53 -11.36 -1.72
N GLN A 61 2.90 -10.96 -0.51
CA GLN A 61 2.48 -11.59 0.75
C GLN A 61 1.25 -10.89 1.32
N TRP A 62 1.28 -9.56 1.29
CA TRP A 62 0.27 -8.70 1.88
C TRP A 62 -1.07 -8.77 1.16
N HIS A 63 -1.16 -9.09 -0.14
CA HIS A 63 -2.46 -9.15 -0.79
C HIS A 63 -3.22 -10.46 -0.49
N GLN A 64 -2.53 -11.55 -0.13
CA GLN A 64 -3.10 -12.91 -0.04
C GLN A 64 -4.28 -12.99 0.93
N ASN A 65 -4.11 -12.39 2.12
CA ASN A 65 -5.14 -12.37 3.16
C ASN A 65 -5.81 -10.99 3.27
N LEU A 66 -5.81 -10.20 2.19
CA LEU A 66 -6.27 -8.81 2.28
C LEU A 66 -7.78 -8.73 2.55
N ASN A 67 -8.57 -9.56 1.86
CA ASN A 67 -10.02 -9.60 2.05
C ASN A 67 -10.40 -9.91 3.50
N ALA A 68 -9.81 -10.98 4.04
CA ALA A 68 -10.03 -11.39 5.43
C ALA A 68 -9.60 -10.31 6.45
N ARG A 69 -8.61 -9.47 6.11
CA ARG A 69 -8.20 -8.33 6.96
C ARG A 69 -9.10 -7.12 6.79
N MET A 70 -9.57 -6.82 5.58
CA MET A 70 -10.56 -5.77 5.33
C MET A 70 -11.84 -6.05 6.12
N LEU A 71 -12.34 -7.29 6.10
CA LEU A 71 -13.56 -7.68 6.82
C LEU A 71 -13.45 -7.57 8.36
N ARG A 72 -12.24 -7.36 8.90
CA ARG A 72 -12.02 -7.07 10.34
C ARG A 72 -12.02 -5.58 10.65
N LEU A 73 -12.01 -4.72 9.63
CA LEU A 73 -12.18 -3.28 9.78
C LEU A 73 -13.67 -2.94 9.94
N PRO A 74 -13.99 -1.74 10.46
CA PRO A 74 -15.35 -1.21 10.42
C PRO A 74 -15.96 -1.29 9.01
N PRO A 75 -17.25 -1.67 8.87
CA PRO A 75 -17.91 -1.83 7.56
C PRO A 75 -17.83 -0.61 6.65
N GLU A 76 -17.75 0.60 7.22
CA GLU A 76 -17.62 1.87 6.49
C GLU A 76 -16.29 1.99 5.73
N MET A 77 -15.31 1.15 6.06
CA MET A 77 -14.00 1.10 5.41
C MET A 77 -13.93 0.02 4.33
N TRP A 78 -14.96 -0.82 4.20
CA TRP A 78 -14.96 -1.88 3.19
C TRP A 78 -15.13 -1.28 1.80
N ILE A 79 -14.43 -1.85 0.83
CA ILE A 79 -14.66 -1.52 -0.58
C ILE A 79 -15.65 -2.53 -1.16
N ALA A 80 -16.44 -2.08 -2.14
CA ALA A 80 -17.42 -2.92 -2.81
C ALA A 80 -16.77 -4.15 -3.44
N SER A 81 -17.50 -5.28 -3.47
CA SER A 81 -16.96 -6.59 -3.86
C SER A 81 -16.41 -6.62 -5.29
N ASP A 82 -17.07 -5.93 -6.21
CA ASP A 82 -16.64 -5.75 -7.60
C ASP A 82 -15.31 -4.98 -7.68
N LEU A 83 -15.20 -3.87 -6.96
CA LEU A 83 -13.97 -3.08 -6.87
C LEU A 83 -12.85 -3.85 -6.16
N PHE A 84 -13.18 -4.66 -5.15
CA PHE A 84 -12.22 -5.51 -4.45
C PHE A 84 -11.61 -6.56 -5.39
N GLN A 85 -12.42 -7.20 -6.22
CA GLN A 85 -11.96 -8.19 -7.18
C GLN A 85 -11.11 -7.57 -8.30
N ALA A 86 -11.31 -6.29 -8.59
CA ALA A 86 -10.54 -5.53 -9.57
C ALA A 86 -9.23 -4.92 -9.01
N LEU A 87 -8.89 -5.15 -7.74
CA LEU A 87 -7.65 -4.64 -7.14
C LEU A 87 -6.41 -5.15 -7.89
N LEU A 88 -5.51 -4.22 -8.21
CA LEU A 88 -4.19 -4.54 -8.76
C LEU A 88 -3.10 -4.32 -7.71
N PHE A 89 -2.09 -5.19 -7.73
CA PHE A 89 -1.02 -5.20 -6.75
C PHE A 89 0.34 -5.12 -7.43
N PHE A 90 1.21 -4.30 -6.86
CA PHE A 90 2.53 -4.01 -7.38
C PHE A 90 3.56 -3.99 -6.26
N ILE A 91 4.80 -4.25 -6.63
CA ILE A 91 5.97 -4.04 -5.77
C ILE A 91 6.80 -2.94 -6.42
N PRO A 92 7.27 -1.93 -5.66
CA PRO A 92 8.11 -0.87 -6.20
C PRO A 92 9.36 -1.39 -6.93
N LYS A 93 9.84 -0.63 -7.92
CA LYS A 93 10.87 -1.08 -8.87
C LYS A 93 12.20 -1.42 -8.22
N LEU A 94 12.61 -0.75 -7.14
CA LEU A 94 13.83 -1.09 -6.43
C LEU A 94 13.65 -2.40 -5.64
N HIS A 95 12.48 -2.54 -5.00
CA HIS A 95 12.17 -3.66 -4.14
C HIS A 95 11.93 -4.96 -4.90
N ILE A 96 11.31 -4.90 -6.09
CA ILE A 96 10.91 -6.10 -6.85
C ILE A 96 12.10 -7.02 -7.18
N TYR A 97 13.31 -6.47 -7.33
CA TYR A 97 14.53 -7.24 -7.57
C TYR A 97 14.93 -8.17 -6.42
N ALA A 98 14.53 -7.83 -5.18
CA ALA A 98 14.73 -8.68 -4.01
C ALA A 98 13.75 -9.86 -3.95
N HIS A 99 12.77 -9.93 -4.86
CA HIS A 99 11.82 -11.03 -4.95
C HIS A 99 12.18 -11.98 -6.11
N GLY A 100 11.75 -13.25 -5.99
CA GLY A 100 11.97 -14.26 -7.03
C GLY A 100 11.20 -14.00 -8.32
N ALA A 101 11.60 -14.68 -9.41
CA ALA A 101 11.09 -14.49 -10.77
C ALA A 101 9.56 -14.47 -10.88
N LYS A 102 8.86 -15.34 -10.12
CA LYS A 102 7.38 -15.35 -10.07
C LYS A 102 6.81 -14.01 -9.63
N CYS A 103 7.41 -13.36 -8.63
CA CYS A 103 6.97 -12.05 -8.18
C CYS A 103 7.33 -10.98 -9.21
N GLN A 104 8.54 -11.02 -9.77
CA GLN A 104 8.98 -10.06 -10.78
C GLN A 104 8.06 -10.05 -12.00
N TYR A 105 7.59 -11.20 -12.46
CA TYR A 105 6.61 -11.27 -13.54
C TYR A 105 5.23 -10.73 -13.14
N LYS A 106 4.76 -11.07 -11.94
CA LYS A 106 3.38 -10.79 -11.51
C LYS A 106 3.15 -9.36 -10.98
N PHE A 107 4.11 -8.80 -10.25
CA PHE A 107 3.94 -7.54 -9.50
C PHE A 107 4.79 -6.37 -10.01
N SER A 108 5.55 -6.57 -11.10
CA SER A 108 6.36 -5.50 -11.67
C SER A 108 5.51 -4.48 -12.42
N PHE A 109 5.76 -3.20 -12.13
CA PHE A 109 5.22 -2.08 -12.91
C PHE A 109 5.57 -2.17 -14.41
N ASN A 110 6.68 -2.81 -14.79
CA ASN A 110 7.10 -2.88 -16.20
C ASN A 110 6.27 -3.87 -17.03
N PHE A 111 5.60 -4.84 -16.41
CA PHE A 111 4.85 -5.89 -17.12
C PHE A 111 3.34 -5.73 -17.02
N GLN A 112 2.86 -4.93 -16.08
CA GLN A 112 1.45 -4.75 -15.80
C GLN A 112 0.91 -3.50 -16.50
N ARG A 113 -0.31 -3.60 -17.02
CA ARG A 113 -0.97 -2.50 -17.73
C ARG A 113 -1.22 -1.32 -16.78
N TRP A 114 -1.34 -0.12 -17.36
CA TRP A 114 -1.70 1.12 -16.65
C TRP A 114 -0.64 1.70 -15.71
N SER A 115 0.56 1.12 -15.72
CA SER A 115 1.69 1.51 -14.88
C SER A 115 2.46 2.73 -15.39
N VAL A 116 2.39 3.00 -16.71
CA VAL A 116 3.21 4.02 -17.39
C VAL A 116 4.68 3.88 -16.93
N CYS A 117 5.33 4.97 -16.51
CA CYS A 117 6.70 4.98 -15.99
C CYS A 117 6.77 5.03 -14.45
N THR A 118 5.67 4.71 -13.75
CA THR A 118 5.59 4.73 -12.27
C THR A 118 6.63 3.77 -11.67
N ASP A 119 7.31 4.18 -10.60
CA ASP A 119 8.29 3.33 -9.90
C ASP A 119 7.82 2.82 -8.53
N GLY A 120 6.87 3.49 -7.88
CA GLY A 120 6.38 3.06 -6.57
C GLY A 120 7.22 3.51 -5.37
N GLU A 121 8.24 4.34 -5.57
CA GLU A 121 9.27 4.66 -4.56
C GLU A 121 8.99 5.93 -3.74
N ASP A 122 7.86 6.61 -3.97
CA ASP A 122 7.52 7.87 -3.31
C ASP A 122 7.58 7.84 -1.78
N PRO A 123 7.15 6.78 -1.08
CA PRO A 123 7.35 6.72 0.37
C PRO A 123 8.83 6.88 0.76
N LYS A 124 9.76 6.27 0.02
CA LYS A 124 11.19 6.31 0.33
C LYS A 124 11.76 7.70 0.07
N ARG A 125 11.32 8.37 -1.00
CA ARG A 125 11.67 9.78 -1.27
C ARG A 125 11.16 10.68 -0.16
N PHE A 126 9.91 10.53 0.24
CA PHE A 126 9.32 11.34 1.31
C PHE A 126 10.12 11.19 2.60
N TRP A 127 10.43 9.96 3.00
CA TRP A 127 11.20 9.71 4.21
C TRP A 127 12.67 10.16 4.11
N SER A 128 13.28 10.19 2.91
CA SER A 128 14.67 10.67 2.76
C SER A 128 14.89 12.12 3.19
N HIS A 129 13.83 12.93 3.30
CA HIS A 129 13.90 14.31 3.78
C HIS A 129 13.69 14.45 5.30
N THR A 130 13.48 13.34 6.01
CA THR A 130 13.23 13.32 7.46
C THR A 130 14.45 12.88 8.28
N TYR A 131 15.61 12.73 7.64
CA TYR A 131 16.89 12.36 8.24
C TYR A 131 17.94 13.42 7.97
#